data_AF-A0A8T6NFE5-F1
#
_entry.id   AF-A0A8T6NFE5-F1
#
_cell.length_a   1.000
_cell.length_b   1.000
_cell.length_c   1.000
_cell.angle_alpha   90.00
_cell.angle_beta   90.00
_cell.angle_gamma   90.00
#
_symmetry.space_group_name_H-M   'P 1'
#
loop_
_entity.id
_entity.type
_entity.pdbx_description
1 polymer ?
#
loop_
_entity_poly.entity_id
_entity_poly.type
_entity_poly.pdbx_seq_one_letter_code
_entity_poly.pdbx_strand_id
1 'polypeptide(L)'
;MGTQHTFLGKCLHWGFVLLYAYGIFKQIDDLSQLEDAALLRFEIIFASVFLLLVVIRYGYMRRFETFQGSVVPIHRYHKRFARLMHVAMYLCLILLPVTGLAIAWLHTQGIGEDQLAMDVAIGLHGFSADLSYVLIAIHLVAALYSRIKGEGVWTSMVPVFTERGPSNNEYVIKVEAMEHEILRKVEEFIVSRKK
;
A
#
# COMPACT_ATOMS: atom_id res chain seq x y z
N MET A 1 -25.67 -6.78 2.30
CA MET A 1 -24.48 -6.11 1.72
C MET A 1 -23.49 -5.85 2.85
N GLY A 2 -22.19 -6.03 2.62
CA GLY A 2 -21.18 -5.81 3.64
C GLY A 2 -20.96 -4.32 3.95
N THR A 3 -20.40 -4.05 5.13
CA THR A 3 -20.12 -2.69 5.63
C THR A 3 -19.18 -1.93 4.70
N GLN A 4 -19.61 -0.77 4.23
CA GLN A 4 -18.84 0.09 3.33
C GLN A 4 -17.79 0.92 4.08
N HIS A 5 -16.69 1.28 3.43
CA HIS A 5 -15.88 2.39 3.93
C HIS A 5 -16.67 3.70 3.81
N THR A 6 -16.39 4.61 4.75
CA THR A 6 -16.93 5.96 4.73
C THR A 6 -16.50 6.71 3.48
N PHE A 7 -17.28 7.73 3.09
CA PHE A 7 -16.90 8.62 1.99
C PHE A 7 -15.49 9.20 2.19
N LEU A 8 -15.18 9.69 3.39
CA LEU A 8 -13.85 10.21 3.73
C LEU A 8 -12.75 9.15 3.57
N GLY A 9 -13.00 7.89 3.94
CA GLY A 9 -12.04 6.80 3.75
C GLY A 9 -11.74 6.54 2.26
N LYS A 10 -12.78 6.56 1.42
CA LYS A 10 -12.66 6.42 -0.03
C LYS A 10 -11.92 7.62 -0.63
N CYS A 11 -12.23 8.85 -0.23
CA CYS A 11 -11.54 10.06 -0.66
C CYS A 11 -10.05 10.04 -0.29
N LEU A 12 -9.70 9.71 0.95
CA LEU A 12 -8.31 9.60 1.38
C LEU A 12 -7.56 8.50 0.63
N HIS A 13 -8.20 7.38 0.32
CA HIS A 13 -7.59 6.32 -0.46
C HIS A 13 -7.32 6.75 -1.91
N TRP A 14 -8.35 7.17 -2.63
CA TRP A 14 -8.23 7.50 -4.05
C TRP A 14 -7.43 8.78 -4.30
N GLY A 15 -7.59 9.79 -3.43
CA GLY A 15 -6.74 10.99 -3.47
C GLY A 15 -5.26 10.65 -3.29
N PHE A 16 -4.95 9.72 -2.38
CA PHE A 16 -3.58 9.24 -2.20
C PHE A 16 -3.06 8.44 -3.40
N VAL A 17 -3.89 7.61 -4.03
CA VAL A 17 -3.51 6.88 -5.27
C VAL A 17 -3.13 7.86 -6.38
N LEU A 18 -3.92 8.92 -6.59
CA LEU A 18 -3.62 9.94 -7.60
C LEU A 18 -2.33 10.71 -7.26
N LEU A 19 -2.13 11.07 -5.99
CA LEU A 19 -0.93 11.76 -5.56
C LEU A 19 0.33 10.90 -5.73
N TYR A 20 0.24 9.61 -5.39
CA TYR A 20 1.34 8.66 -5.57
C TYR A 20 1.68 8.43 -7.04
N ALA A 21 0.67 8.26 -7.90
CA ALA A 21 0.88 8.17 -9.34
C ALA A 21 1.54 9.44 -9.92
N TYR A 22 1.13 10.62 -9.44
CA TYR A 22 1.79 11.87 -9.81
C TYR A 22 3.24 11.92 -9.35
N GLY A 23 3.54 11.47 -8.13
CA GLY A 23 4.91 11.37 -7.61
C GLY A 23 5.81 10.48 -8.47
N ILE A 24 5.31 9.32 -8.91
CA ILE A 24 6.04 8.45 -9.85
C ILE A 24 6.30 9.16 -11.18
N PHE A 25 5.29 9.84 -11.73
CA PHE A 25 5.44 10.53 -13.01
C PHE A 25 6.40 11.72 -12.96
N LYS A 26 6.56 12.32 -11.77
CA LYS A 26 7.39 13.51 -11.55
C LYS A 26 8.69 13.23 -10.80
N GLN A 27 9.01 11.96 -10.54
CA GLN A 27 10.24 11.59 -9.86
C GLN A 27 11.47 12.12 -10.61
N ILE A 28 12.49 12.50 -9.85
CA ILE A 28 13.80 12.89 -10.39
C ILE A 28 14.64 11.65 -10.67
N ASP A 29 15.46 11.71 -11.71
CA ASP A 29 16.32 10.59 -12.12
C ASP A 29 17.73 10.70 -11.51
N ASP A 30 18.19 11.91 -11.20
CA ASP A 30 19.57 12.20 -10.79
C ASP A 30 19.61 13.33 -9.74
N LEU A 31 20.52 13.24 -8.76
CA LEU A 31 20.64 14.23 -7.69
C LEU A 31 21.05 15.61 -8.21
N SER A 32 21.80 15.69 -9.32
CA SER A 32 22.19 16.96 -9.95
C SER A 32 20.99 17.82 -10.34
N GLN A 33 19.82 17.23 -10.55
CA GLN A 33 18.58 17.99 -10.81
C GLN A 33 18.19 18.87 -9.60
N LEU A 34 18.60 18.53 -8.38
CA LEU A 34 18.35 19.31 -7.17
C LEU A 34 19.17 20.61 -7.08
N GLU A 35 20.13 20.84 -7.99
CA GLU A 35 20.79 22.15 -8.14
C GLU A 35 19.80 23.24 -8.57
N ASP A 36 18.70 22.86 -9.26
CA ASP A 36 17.60 23.78 -9.53
C ASP A 36 16.81 24.07 -8.24
N ALA A 37 16.98 25.28 -7.71
CA ALA A 37 16.32 25.72 -6.48
C ALA A 37 14.78 25.73 -6.58
N ALA A 38 14.19 25.87 -7.76
CA ALA A 38 12.74 25.73 -7.94
C ALA A 38 12.32 24.26 -7.83
N LEU A 39 13.07 23.34 -8.44
CA LEU A 39 12.80 21.90 -8.34
C LEU A 39 12.98 21.39 -6.92
N LEU A 40 14.09 21.74 -6.24
CA LEU A 40 14.33 21.35 -4.85
C LEU A 40 13.20 21.81 -3.91
N ARG A 41 12.74 23.07 -4.06
CA ARG A 41 11.61 23.58 -3.28
C ARG A 41 10.33 22.83 -3.58
N PHE A 42 10.09 22.49 -4.84
CA PHE A 42 8.93 21.70 -5.24
C PHE A 42 8.96 20.31 -4.59
N GLU A 43 10.08 19.59 -4.65
CA GLU A 43 10.24 18.27 -4.03
C GLU A 43 10.03 18.30 -2.51
N ILE A 44 10.59 19.31 -1.82
CA ILE A 44 10.38 19.46 -0.37
C ILE A 44 8.91 19.66 -0.03
N ILE A 45 8.20 20.54 -0.76
CA ILE A 45 6.78 20.80 -0.54
C ILE A 45 5.96 19.55 -0.85
N PHE A 46 6.24 18.91 -1.98
CA PHE A 46 5.56 17.71 -2.42
C PHE A 46 5.73 16.57 -1.41
N ALA A 47 6.96 16.26 -1.01
CA ALA A 47 7.27 15.24 -0.01
C ALA A 47 6.62 15.54 1.35
N SER A 48 6.61 16.80 1.78
CA SER A 48 5.95 17.21 3.03
C SER A 48 4.43 17.01 2.99
N VAL A 49 3.77 17.41 1.91
CA VAL A 49 2.33 17.20 1.70
C VAL A 49 2.01 15.71 1.59
N PHE A 50 2.83 14.96 0.86
CA PHE A 50 2.70 13.52 0.71
C PHE A 50 2.79 12.81 2.07
N LEU A 51 3.81 13.15 2.88
CA LEU A 51 4.01 12.63 4.23
C LEU A 51 2.82 12.94 5.13
N LEU A 52 2.34 14.19 5.13
CA LEU A 52 1.18 14.59 5.92
C LEU A 52 -0.05 13.77 5.55
N LEU A 53 -0.33 13.62 4.24
CA LEU A 53 -1.52 12.90 3.77
C LEU A 53 -1.43 11.39 4.04
N VAL A 54 -0.26 10.75 3.90
CA VAL A 54 -0.11 9.32 4.24
C VAL A 54 -0.31 9.08 5.74
N VAL A 55 0.18 9.98 6.60
CA VAL A 55 0.02 9.87 8.06
C VAL A 55 -1.44 10.06 8.46
N ILE A 56 -2.12 11.09 7.92
CA ILE A 56 -3.57 11.30 8.14
C ILE A 56 -4.35 10.07 7.66
N ARG A 57 -4.06 9.57 6.46
CA ARG A 57 -4.70 8.39 5.91
C ARG A 57 -4.49 7.16 6.81
N TYR A 58 -3.26 6.90 7.25
CA TYR A 58 -2.96 5.81 8.17
C TYR A 58 -3.74 5.93 9.48
N GLY A 59 -3.70 7.10 10.12
CA GLY A 59 -4.42 7.39 11.35
C GLY A 59 -5.94 7.23 11.21
N TYR A 60 -6.50 7.61 10.07
CA TYR A 60 -7.92 7.42 9.78
C TYR A 60 -8.27 5.96 9.54
N MET A 61 -7.49 5.26 8.72
CA MET A 61 -7.79 3.93 8.19
C MET A 61 -7.51 2.80 9.18
N ARG A 62 -6.60 2.97 10.13
CA ARG A 62 -6.30 1.97 11.18
C ARG A 62 -7.49 1.62 12.09
N ARG A 63 -8.58 2.40 12.04
CA ARG A 63 -9.82 2.16 12.78
C ARG A 63 -10.74 1.12 12.12
N PHE A 64 -10.48 0.79 10.86
CA PHE A 64 -11.27 -0.19 10.11
C PHE A 64 -10.58 -1.56 10.11
N GLU A 65 -11.37 -2.62 10.01
CA GLU A 65 -10.81 -3.96 9.90
C GLU A 65 -10.30 -4.25 8.48
N THR A 66 -9.19 -5.00 8.38
CA THR A 66 -8.78 -5.63 7.12
C THR A 66 -9.90 -6.55 6.64
N PHE A 67 -10.27 -6.47 5.35
CA PHE A 67 -11.45 -7.13 4.75
C PHE A 67 -12.81 -6.54 5.15
N GLN A 68 -12.86 -5.26 5.53
CA GLN A 68 -14.13 -4.57 5.70
C GLN A 68 -15.00 -4.68 4.44
N GLY A 69 -16.27 -5.04 4.66
CA GLY A 69 -17.23 -5.27 3.59
C GLY A 69 -17.31 -6.72 3.10
N SER A 70 -16.45 -7.61 3.59
CA SER A 70 -16.58 -9.04 3.29
C SER A 70 -17.93 -9.58 3.77
N VAL A 71 -18.65 -10.27 2.88
CA VAL A 71 -19.90 -10.99 3.21
C VAL A 71 -19.66 -12.48 3.45
N VAL A 72 -18.44 -12.95 3.19
CA VAL A 72 -17.99 -14.33 3.41
C VAL A 72 -16.94 -14.35 4.53
N PRO A 73 -16.90 -15.37 5.41
CA PRO A 73 -15.88 -15.48 6.44
C PRO A 73 -14.48 -15.63 5.84
N ILE A 74 -13.56 -14.75 6.25
CA ILE A 74 -12.15 -14.77 5.80
C ILE A 74 -11.29 -15.50 6.81
N HIS A 75 -10.44 -16.41 6.33
CA HIS A 75 -9.53 -17.16 7.18
C HIS A 75 -8.54 -16.24 7.92
N ARG A 76 -8.22 -16.58 9.18
CA ARG A 76 -7.40 -15.73 10.06
C ARG A 76 -6.02 -15.40 9.49
N TYR A 77 -5.38 -16.35 8.81
CA TYR A 77 -4.04 -16.17 8.22
C TYR A 77 -4.09 -15.29 6.97
N HIS A 78 -5.14 -15.40 6.15
CA HIS A 78 -5.35 -14.48 5.04
C HIS A 78 -5.57 -13.05 5.56
N LYS A 79 -6.41 -12.86 6.59
CA LYS A 79 -6.59 -11.55 7.25
C LYS A 79 -5.28 -10.97 7.78
N ARG A 80 -4.43 -11.80 8.41
CA ARG A 80 -3.09 -11.39 8.90
C ARG A 80 -2.16 -11.01 7.76
N PHE A 81 -2.12 -11.80 6.69
CA PHE A 81 -1.29 -11.52 5.52
C PHE A 81 -1.69 -10.19 4.85
N ALA A 82 -2.97 -9.97 4.60
CA ALA A 82 -3.44 -8.70 4.03
C ALA A 82 -3.16 -7.51 4.97
N ARG A 83 -3.23 -7.70 6.30
CA ARG A 83 -2.82 -6.67 7.26
C ARG A 83 -1.31 -6.37 7.16
N LEU A 84 -0.48 -7.41 7.09
CA LEU A 84 0.96 -7.26 6.90
C LEU A 84 1.28 -6.49 5.62
N MET A 85 0.61 -6.81 4.50
CA MET A 85 0.75 -6.10 3.24
C MET A 85 0.43 -4.61 3.39
N HIS A 86 -0.71 -4.25 3.98
CA HIS A 86 -1.04 -2.85 4.21
C HIS A 86 -0.03 -2.14 5.13
N VAL A 87 0.44 -2.80 6.20
CA VAL A 87 1.44 -2.22 7.09
C VAL A 87 2.76 -1.99 6.35
N ALA A 88 3.23 -2.96 5.57
CA ALA A 88 4.43 -2.83 4.75
C ALA A 88 4.29 -1.71 3.72
N MET A 89 3.13 -1.58 3.08
CA MET A 89 2.84 -0.48 2.16
C MET A 89 2.92 0.88 2.87
N TYR A 90 2.27 1.03 4.03
CA TYR A 90 2.36 2.29 4.80
C TYR A 90 3.79 2.60 5.22
N LEU A 91 4.57 1.60 5.61
CA LEU A 91 5.98 1.76 5.94
C LEU A 91 6.76 2.33 4.75
N CYS A 92 6.69 1.70 3.58
CA CYS A 92 7.38 2.18 2.37
C CYS A 92 6.91 3.59 1.96
N LEU A 93 5.60 3.82 1.96
CA LEU A 93 5.01 5.10 1.56
C LEU A 93 5.30 6.23 2.55
N ILE A 94 5.61 5.94 3.82
CA ILE A 94 6.10 6.92 4.78
C ILE A 94 7.61 7.12 4.63
N LEU A 95 8.37 6.04 4.41
CA LEU A 95 9.82 6.15 4.21
C LEU A 95 10.15 7.01 2.99
N LEU A 96 9.44 6.85 1.88
CA LEU A 96 9.66 7.62 0.65
C LEU A 96 9.80 9.14 0.88
N PRO A 97 8.79 9.86 1.39
CA PRO A 97 8.93 11.28 1.64
C PRO A 97 9.89 11.60 2.79
N VAL A 98 10.05 10.73 3.79
CA VAL A 98 10.98 10.96 4.90
C VAL A 98 12.43 10.94 4.41
N THR A 99 12.80 9.94 3.62
CA THR A 99 14.13 9.86 3.01
C THR A 99 14.30 10.91 1.92
N GLY A 100 13.26 11.25 1.16
CA GLY A 100 13.31 12.35 0.19
C GLY A 100 13.59 13.71 0.84
N LEU A 101 12.94 14.00 1.97
CA LEU A 101 13.23 15.19 2.78
C LEU A 101 14.63 15.14 3.40
N ALA A 102 15.10 13.96 3.80
CA ALA A 102 16.47 13.78 4.28
C ALA A 102 17.51 14.05 3.18
N ILE A 103 17.30 13.53 1.97
CA ILE A 103 18.14 13.79 0.78
C ILE A 103 18.18 15.30 0.50
N ALA A 104 17.01 15.95 0.43
CA ALA A 104 16.92 17.39 0.21
C ALA A 104 17.68 18.18 1.30
N TRP A 105 17.52 17.80 2.57
CA TRP A 105 18.23 18.45 3.68
C TRP A 105 19.75 18.25 3.58
N LEU A 106 20.23 17.02 3.38
CA LEU A 106 21.67 16.72 3.22
C LEU A 106 22.26 17.48 2.03
N HIS A 107 21.55 17.53 0.90
CA HIS A 107 21.95 18.28 -0.28
C HIS A 107 22.15 19.78 0.03
N THR A 108 21.22 20.40 0.80
CA THR A 108 21.38 21.80 1.22
C THR A 108 22.55 22.04 2.18
N GLN A 109 23.08 21.00 2.83
CA GLN A 109 24.30 21.08 3.63
C GLN A 109 25.58 20.89 2.79
N GLY A 110 25.46 20.66 1.48
CA GLY A 110 26.59 20.38 0.59
C GLY A 110 27.16 18.97 0.73
N ILE A 111 26.38 18.04 1.27
CA ILE A 111 26.76 16.62 1.39
C ILE A 111 26.53 15.95 0.03
N GLY A 112 27.62 15.49 -0.59
CA GLY A 112 27.61 14.79 -1.87
C GLY A 112 27.21 13.31 -1.76
N GLU A 113 26.93 12.69 -2.91
CA GLU A 113 26.53 11.28 -3.03
C GLU A 113 27.57 10.28 -2.51
N ASP A 114 28.85 10.64 -2.59
CA ASP A 114 29.98 9.82 -2.14
C ASP A 114 30.04 9.67 -0.61
N GLN A 115 29.29 10.51 0.12
CA GLN A 115 29.24 10.48 1.57
C GLN A 115 28.19 9.47 2.05
N LEU A 116 28.58 8.65 3.04
CA LEU A 116 27.75 7.59 3.62
C LEU A 116 26.32 8.04 3.98
N ALA A 117 26.16 9.27 4.49
CA ALA A 117 24.85 9.78 4.87
C ALA A 117 23.90 9.95 3.67
N MET A 118 24.40 10.47 2.55
CA MET A 118 23.63 10.65 1.32
C MET A 118 23.35 9.30 0.64
N ASP A 119 24.38 8.46 0.52
CA ASP A 119 24.26 7.10 -0.06
C ASP A 119 23.19 6.27 0.67
N VAL A 120 23.20 6.27 2.00
CA VAL A 120 22.16 5.57 2.80
C VAL A 120 20.78 6.17 2.56
N ALA A 121 20.66 7.49 2.46
CA ALA A 121 19.37 8.14 2.24
C ALA A 121 18.80 7.81 0.84
N ILE A 122 19.61 7.88 -0.21
CA ILE A 122 19.27 7.50 -1.58
C ILE A 122 18.93 6.01 -1.64
N GLY A 123 19.75 5.14 -1.06
CA GLY A 123 19.54 3.70 -1.04
C GLY A 123 18.23 3.31 -0.34
N LEU A 124 17.93 3.90 0.82
CA LEU A 124 16.66 3.67 1.52
C LEU A 124 15.46 4.22 0.74
N HIS A 125 15.61 5.37 0.07
CA HIS A 125 14.58 5.94 -0.79
C HIS A 125 14.25 5.02 -1.97
N GLY A 126 15.27 4.61 -2.74
CA GLY A 126 15.13 3.71 -3.88
C GLY A 126 14.55 2.36 -3.48
N PHE A 127 15.08 1.74 -2.42
CA PHE A 127 14.54 0.48 -1.90
C PHE A 127 13.06 0.60 -1.49
N SER A 128 12.68 1.71 -0.86
CA SER A 128 11.29 1.96 -0.48
C SER A 128 10.39 2.16 -1.70
N ALA A 129 10.89 2.79 -2.77
CA ALA A 129 10.19 2.94 -4.04
C ALA A 129 9.92 1.57 -4.68
N ASP A 130 10.96 0.78 -4.89
CA ASP A 130 10.87 -0.54 -5.52
C ASP A 130 9.93 -1.47 -4.76
N LEU A 131 10.08 -1.53 -3.43
CA LEU A 131 9.22 -2.35 -2.59
C LEU A 131 7.76 -1.85 -2.64
N SER A 132 7.54 -0.53 -2.70
CA SER A 132 6.19 0.01 -2.84
C SER A 132 5.53 -0.38 -4.16
N TYR A 133 6.28 -0.41 -5.28
CA TYR A 133 5.77 -0.87 -6.58
C TYR A 133 5.28 -2.31 -6.53
N VAL A 134 6.09 -3.21 -5.97
CA VAL A 134 5.74 -4.63 -5.83
C VAL A 134 4.53 -4.80 -4.92
N LEU A 135 4.50 -4.15 -3.75
CA LEU A 135 3.41 -4.27 -2.80
C LEU A 135 2.09 -3.73 -3.35
N ILE A 136 2.13 -2.60 -4.08
CA ILE A 136 0.94 -2.03 -4.72
C ILE A 136 0.46 -2.93 -5.85
N ALA A 137 1.35 -3.49 -6.67
CA ALA A 137 0.97 -4.44 -7.71
C ALA A 137 0.26 -5.66 -7.13
N ILE A 138 0.82 -6.26 -6.07
CA ILE A 138 0.19 -7.38 -5.35
C ILE A 138 -1.17 -6.95 -4.77
N HIS A 139 -1.25 -5.76 -4.17
CA HIS A 139 -2.50 -5.22 -3.63
C HIS A 139 -3.59 -5.06 -4.69
N LEU A 140 -3.25 -4.53 -5.87
CA LEU A 140 -4.18 -4.37 -6.99
C LEU A 140 -4.67 -5.72 -7.52
N VAL A 141 -3.76 -6.68 -7.72
CA VAL A 141 -4.12 -8.04 -8.14
C VAL A 141 -5.03 -8.71 -7.11
N ALA A 142 -4.72 -8.58 -5.82
CA ALA A 142 -5.56 -9.11 -4.74
C ALA A 142 -6.95 -8.44 -4.70
N ALA A 143 -7.03 -7.13 -4.91
CA ALA A 143 -8.31 -6.41 -4.97
C ALA A 143 -9.15 -6.83 -6.17
N LEU A 144 -8.54 -7.03 -7.34
CA LEU A 144 -9.22 -7.55 -8.53
C LEU A 144 -9.67 -9.00 -8.34
N TYR A 145 -8.83 -9.84 -7.72
CA TYR A 145 -9.21 -11.22 -7.40
C TYR A 145 -10.38 -11.27 -6.40
N SER A 146 -10.34 -10.44 -5.36
CA SER A 146 -11.45 -10.26 -4.42
C SER A 146 -12.75 -9.86 -5.12
N ARG A 147 -12.67 -8.93 -6.07
CA ARG A 147 -13.80 -8.54 -6.92
C ARG A 147 -14.35 -9.71 -7.75
N ILE A 148 -13.48 -10.54 -8.33
CA ILE A 148 -13.89 -11.72 -9.12
C ILE A 148 -14.59 -12.75 -8.23
N LYS A 149 -14.14 -12.93 -6.97
CA LYS A 149 -14.83 -13.76 -5.97
C LYS A 149 -16.17 -13.18 -5.56
N GLY A 150 -16.35 -11.86 -5.61
CA GLY A 150 -17.61 -11.21 -5.25
C GLY A 150 -17.83 -11.17 -3.73
N GLU A 151 -16.75 -11.19 -2.95
CA GLU A 151 -16.81 -11.27 -1.49
C GLU A 151 -17.16 -9.93 -0.84
N GLY A 152 -17.19 -8.81 -1.57
CA GLY A 152 -17.70 -7.52 -1.09
C GLY A 152 -16.62 -6.51 -0.69
N VAL A 153 -15.35 -6.92 -0.64
CA VAL A 153 -14.20 -6.09 -0.25
C VAL A 153 -13.89 -5.04 -1.32
N TRP A 154 -14.01 -5.39 -2.60
CA TRP A 154 -13.86 -4.40 -3.68
C TRP A 154 -14.90 -3.31 -3.54
N THR A 155 -16.16 -3.71 -3.39
CA THR A 155 -17.31 -2.80 -3.29
C THR A 155 -17.19 -1.87 -2.10
N SER A 156 -16.57 -2.34 -1.01
CA SER A 156 -16.39 -1.53 0.20
C SER A 156 -15.49 -0.31 -0.01
N MET A 157 -14.56 -0.36 -0.98
CA MET A 157 -13.57 0.70 -1.22
C MET A 157 -13.71 1.37 -2.60
N VAL A 158 -14.13 0.64 -3.62
CA VAL A 158 -14.24 1.13 -5.00
C VAL A 158 -15.71 1.46 -5.31
N PRO A 159 -16.05 2.71 -5.68
CA PRO A 159 -17.45 3.11 -5.90
C PRO A 159 -18.02 2.66 -7.25
N VAL A 160 -17.19 2.09 -8.14
CA VAL A 160 -17.55 1.64 -9.49
C VAL A 160 -17.35 0.14 -9.64
N PHE A 161 -18.05 -0.46 -10.60
CA PHE A 161 -17.96 -1.90 -10.92
C PHE A 161 -18.19 -2.80 -9.69
N THR A 162 -19.16 -2.43 -8.86
CA THR A 162 -19.47 -3.09 -7.59
C THR A 162 -19.95 -4.53 -7.75
N GLU A 163 -19.69 -5.34 -6.75
CA GLU A 163 -20.05 -6.76 -6.67
C GLU A 163 -21.53 -6.91 -6.33
N ARG A 164 -22.16 -7.96 -6.86
CA ARG A 164 -23.57 -8.28 -6.60
C ARG A 164 -23.75 -9.42 -5.59
N GLY A 165 -22.64 -10.02 -5.16
CA GLY A 165 -22.58 -11.21 -4.30
C GLY A 165 -21.50 -12.18 -4.77
N PRO A 166 -21.35 -13.33 -4.07
CA PRO A 166 -20.35 -14.34 -4.42
C PRO A 166 -20.47 -14.84 -5.86
N SER A 167 -19.34 -15.19 -6.45
CA SER A 167 -19.25 -15.67 -7.83
C SER A 167 -19.88 -17.05 -8.00
N ASN A 168 -20.64 -17.23 -9.08
CA ASN A 168 -21.18 -18.53 -9.49
C ASN A 168 -20.26 -19.28 -10.48
N ASN A 169 -19.07 -18.74 -10.77
CA ASN A 169 -18.13 -19.36 -11.70
C ASN A 169 -17.44 -20.56 -11.04
N GLU A 170 -17.57 -21.74 -11.66
CA GLU A 170 -17.04 -23.01 -11.15
C GLU A 170 -15.52 -22.96 -10.87
N TYR A 171 -14.74 -22.31 -11.75
CA TYR A 171 -13.30 -22.18 -11.55
C TYR A 171 -12.97 -21.34 -10.32
N VAL A 172 -13.71 -20.24 -10.11
CA VAL A 172 -13.50 -19.34 -8.96
C VAL A 172 -13.82 -20.08 -7.67
N ILE A 173 -14.94 -20.80 -7.62
CA ILE A 173 -15.36 -21.61 -6.47
C ILE A 173 -14.31 -22.69 -6.16
N LYS A 174 -13.77 -23.37 -7.18
CA LYS A 174 -12.75 -24.41 -7.01
C LYS A 174 -11.44 -23.84 -6.46
N VAL A 175 -11.00 -22.69 -6.95
CA VAL A 175 -9.79 -22.01 -6.46
C VAL A 175 -9.98 -21.55 -5.01
N GLU A 176 -11.12 -20.95 -4.68
CA GLU A 176 -11.46 -20.54 -3.32
C GLU A 176 -11.49 -21.74 -2.35
N ALA A 177 -12.09 -22.86 -2.74
CA ALA A 177 -12.10 -24.09 -1.96
C ALA A 177 -10.67 -24.62 -1.72
N MET A 178 -9.82 -24.59 -2.74
CA MET A 178 -8.41 -24.98 -2.63
C MET A 178 -7.63 -24.04 -1.69
N GLU A 179 -7.86 -22.73 -1.77
CA GLU A 179 -7.25 -21.73 -0.88
C GLU A 179 -7.61 -22.00 0.59
N HIS A 180 -8.90 -22.22 0.87
CA HIS A 180 -9.37 -22.56 2.22
C HIS A 180 -8.72 -23.84 2.76
N GLU A 181 -8.63 -24.88 1.93
CA GLU A 181 -8.01 -26.15 2.32
C GLU A 181 -6.52 -26.01 2.61
N ILE A 182 -5.79 -25.23 1.81
CA ILE A 182 -4.36 -24.92 2.06
C ILE A 182 -4.21 -24.18 3.40
N LEU A 183 -5.02 -23.14 3.63
CA LEU A 183 -4.94 -22.34 4.85
C LEU A 183 -5.30 -23.16 6.10
N ARG A 184 -6.26 -24.09 5.99
CA ARG A 184 -6.61 -25.04 7.05
C ARG A 184 -5.43 -25.96 7.37
N LYS A 185 -4.78 -26.54 6.37
CA LYS A 185 -3.58 -27.40 6.57
C LYS A 185 -2.43 -26.64 7.23
N VAL A 186 -2.19 -25.40 6.82
CA VAL A 186 -1.19 -24.53 7.44
C VAL A 186 -1.54 -24.27 8.90
N GLU A 187 -2.80 -24.02 9.22
CA GLU A 187 -3.25 -23.84 10.61
C GLU A 187 -3.00 -25.10 11.45
N GLU A 188 -3.41 -26.27 10.97
CA GLU A 188 -3.23 -27.55 11.66
C GLU A 188 -1.75 -27.85 11.92
N PHE A 189 -0.88 -27.56 10.94
CA PHE A 189 0.56 -27.72 11.06
C PHE A 189 1.18 -26.77 12.11
N ILE A 190 0.72 -25.51 12.17
CA ILE A 190 1.20 -24.55 13.16
C ILE A 190 0.74 -24.95 14.57
N VAL A 191 -0.51 -25.42 14.71
CA VAL A 191 -1.07 -25.87 15.99
C VAL A 191 -0.36 -27.14 16.48
N SER A 192 -0.08 -28.10 15.59
CA SER A 192 0.63 -29.33 15.97
C SER A 192 2.04 -29.09 16.47
N ARG A 193 2.74 -28.06 15.96
CA ARG A 193 4.07 -27.65 16.45
C ARG A 193 4.05 -26.86 17.77
N LYS A 194 2.88 -26.43 18.24
CA LYS A 194 2.70 -25.70 19.50
C LYS A 194 2.33 -26.62 20.67
N LYS A 195 2.00 -27.88 20.42
CA LYS A 195 1.85 -28.95 21.43
C LYS A 195 3.19 -29.64 21.64
#